data_AF-A0A098MGX2-F1
#
_entry.id   AF-A0A098MGX2-F1
#
_cell.length_a   1.000
_cell.length_b   1.000
_cell.length_c   1.000
_cell.angle_alpha   90.00
_cell.angle_beta   90.00
_cell.angle_gamma   90.00
#
_symmetry.space_group_name_H-M   'P 1'
#
loop_
_entity.id
_entity.type
_entity.pdbx_description
1 polymer ?
#
loop_
_entity_poly.entity_id
_entity_poly.type
_entity_poly.pdbx_seq_one_letter_code
_entity_poly.pdbx_strand_id
1 'polypeptide(L)'
;MKFAKLREMEKLSKGNPEKMARYASAKSDYDDTITAMFTEGALFEFVGCPNEGYVKDAEAHAATTGDADDLSRAAILRDRYEAYEDDKTTFKDLRTTATSLRAKLQNGDELTPKDVRDAWRLAKLNASIDNVALYSRIKREQENPSERPPAPAEVKVTAEDVEAAKTAAQRNPSPAIIARYASTKRDYEAQTEGTGE
;
A
#
# COMPACT_ATOMS: atom_id res chain seq x y z
N MET A 1 13.08 -17.37 -12.47
CA MET A 1 12.08 -17.49 -11.37
C MET A 1 12.11 -16.21 -10.53
N LYS A 2 10.96 -15.70 -10.03
CA LYS A 2 10.94 -14.48 -9.19
C LYS A 2 11.33 -14.79 -7.73
N PHE A 3 12.16 -13.93 -7.14
CA PHE A 3 12.59 -13.96 -5.74
C PHE A 3 11.40 -13.91 -4.77
N ALA A 4 10.38 -13.06 -5.02
CA ALA A 4 9.19 -13.00 -4.18
C ALA A 4 8.48 -14.38 -4.05
N LYS A 5 8.40 -15.12 -5.16
CA LYS A 5 7.82 -16.47 -5.19
C LYS A 5 8.70 -17.48 -4.45
N LEU A 6 10.03 -17.36 -4.57
CA LEU A 6 10.97 -18.21 -3.83
C LEU A 6 10.82 -18.05 -2.32
N ARG A 7 10.66 -16.81 -1.85
CA ARG A 7 10.40 -16.50 -0.43
C ARG A 7 9.06 -17.02 0.06
N GLU A 8 8.03 -16.96 -0.77
CA GLU A 8 6.73 -17.56 -0.43
C GLU A 8 6.85 -19.09 -0.29
N MET A 9 7.57 -19.75 -1.21
CA MET A 9 7.81 -21.19 -1.14
C MET A 9 8.59 -21.58 0.11
N GLU A 10 9.59 -20.78 0.51
CA GLU A 10 10.31 -20.98 1.77
C GLU A 10 9.37 -20.92 2.99
N LYS A 11 8.46 -19.93 3.03
CA LYS A 11 7.48 -19.77 4.11
C LYS A 11 6.52 -20.98 4.17
N LEU A 12 6.09 -21.49 3.01
CA LEU A 12 5.10 -22.57 2.90
C LEU A 12 5.67 -23.99 2.98
N SER A 13 6.99 -24.16 2.87
CA SER A 13 7.64 -25.48 2.83
C SER A 13 7.94 -26.07 4.21
N LYS A 14 7.95 -25.25 5.26
CA LYS A 14 8.29 -25.68 6.63
C LYS A 14 7.42 -26.86 7.07
N GLY A 15 8.08 -27.97 7.44
CA GLY A 15 7.41 -29.17 7.95
C GLY A 15 6.79 -30.09 6.89
N ASN A 16 6.96 -29.80 5.59
CA ASN A 16 6.50 -30.66 4.50
C ASN A 16 7.67 -31.05 3.56
N PRO A 17 8.11 -32.32 3.57
CA PRO A 17 9.28 -32.77 2.78
C PRO A 17 9.16 -32.53 1.28
N GLU A 18 7.97 -32.73 0.69
CA GLU A 18 7.77 -32.52 -0.75
C GLU A 18 7.89 -31.04 -1.12
N LYS A 19 7.31 -30.16 -0.31
CA LYS A 19 7.42 -28.71 -0.52
C LYS A 19 8.84 -28.22 -0.30
N MET A 20 9.58 -28.82 0.64
CA MET A 20 11.00 -28.52 0.85
C MET A 20 11.85 -28.91 -0.37
N ALA A 21 11.62 -30.08 -0.96
CA ALA A 21 12.31 -30.49 -2.18
C ALA A 21 12.04 -29.53 -3.34
N ARG A 22 10.77 -29.13 -3.55
CA ARG A 22 10.41 -28.13 -4.57
C ARG A 22 11.06 -26.78 -4.33
N TYR A 23 11.13 -26.33 -3.07
CA TYR A 23 11.84 -25.10 -2.70
C TYR A 23 13.33 -25.22 -2.98
N ALA A 24 13.97 -26.34 -2.64
CA ALA A 24 15.39 -26.55 -2.87
C ALA A 24 15.75 -26.51 -4.36
N SER A 25 14.98 -27.18 -5.22
CA SER A 25 15.17 -27.10 -6.68
C SER A 25 14.98 -25.68 -7.20
N ALA A 26 13.89 -25.02 -6.81
CA ALA A 26 13.62 -23.64 -7.19
C ALA A 26 14.70 -22.65 -6.73
N LYS A 27 15.29 -22.89 -5.56
CA LYS A 27 16.39 -22.09 -5.03
C LYS A 27 17.66 -22.30 -5.86
N SER A 28 18.00 -23.55 -6.20
CA SER A 28 19.13 -23.86 -7.06
C SER A 28 19.01 -23.16 -8.41
N ASP A 29 17.86 -23.29 -9.09
CA ASP A 29 17.62 -22.64 -10.39
C ASP A 29 17.77 -21.12 -10.31
N TYR A 30 17.32 -20.52 -9.20
CA TYR A 30 17.46 -19.09 -8.96
C TYR A 30 18.93 -18.71 -8.76
N ASP A 31 19.66 -19.42 -7.90
CA ASP A 31 21.08 -19.15 -7.62
C ASP A 31 21.95 -19.33 -8.89
N ASP A 32 21.64 -20.31 -9.73
CA ASP A 32 22.29 -20.52 -11.03
C ASP A 32 22.02 -19.35 -11.98
N THR A 33 20.78 -18.84 -12.01
CA THR A 33 20.43 -17.64 -12.80
C THR A 33 21.22 -16.42 -12.34
N ILE A 34 21.36 -16.23 -11.01
CA ILE A 34 22.14 -15.12 -10.46
C ILE A 34 23.61 -15.25 -10.85
N THR A 35 24.18 -16.45 -10.68
CA THR A 35 25.59 -16.71 -10.99
C THR A 35 25.90 -16.47 -12.46
N ALA A 36 24.98 -16.85 -13.36
CA ALA A 36 25.13 -16.63 -14.79
C ALA A 36 25.00 -15.15 -15.19
N MET A 37 24.10 -14.40 -14.55
CA MET A 37 23.80 -13.02 -14.92
C MET A 37 24.75 -11.99 -14.31
N PHE A 38 25.23 -12.24 -13.09
CA PHE A 38 26.02 -11.30 -12.29
C PHE A 38 27.47 -11.79 -12.15
N THR A 39 28.17 -11.90 -13.27
CA THR A 39 29.59 -12.27 -13.33
C THR A 39 30.51 -11.13 -12.95
N GLU A 40 31.76 -11.45 -12.63
CA GLU A 40 32.83 -10.47 -12.39
C GLU A 40 33.05 -9.64 -13.68
N GLY A 41 32.65 -8.36 -13.65
CA GLY A 41 32.65 -7.46 -14.81
C GLY A 41 31.27 -6.93 -15.23
N ALA A 42 30.18 -7.42 -14.65
CA ALA A 42 28.87 -6.78 -14.82
C ALA A 42 28.87 -5.37 -14.21
N LEU A 43 28.29 -4.39 -14.90
CA LEU A 43 28.21 -3.01 -14.42
C LEU A 43 27.44 -2.89 -13.09
N PHE A 44 26.40 -3.71 -12.94
CA PHE A 44 25.62 -3.81 -11.72
C PHE A 44 25.90 -5.15 -11.04
N GLU A 45 26.40 -5.07 -9.81
CA GLU A 45 26.64 -6.20 -8.94
C GLU A 45 25.34 -6.74 -8.33
N PHE A 46 25.37 -8.02 -7.95
CA PHE A 46 24.25 -8.62 -7.24
C PHE A 46 24.23 -8.17 -5.77
N VAL A 47 23.36 -7.21 -5.44
CA VAL A 47 23.23 -6.72 -4.07
C VAL A 47 22.12 -7.47 -3.33
N GLY A 48 22.45 -7.95 -2.13
CA GLY A 48 21.54 -8.65 -1.21
C GLY A 48 20.23 -7.92 -0.95
N CYS A 49 20.32 -6.62 -0.65
CA CYS A 49 19.21 -5.72 -0.35
C CYS A 49 19.41 -4.40 -1.13
N PRO A 50 19.05 -4.34 -2.42
CA PRO A 50 19.25 -3.14 -3.22
C PRO A 50 18.35 -2.00 -2.70
N ASN A 51 18.84 -0.76 -2.76
CA ASN A 51 18.04 0.43 -2.47
C ASN A 51 17.35 0.94 -3.75
N GLU A 52 16.34 1.81 -3.62
CA GLU A 52 15.55 2.27 -4.78
C GLU A 52 16.39 3.03 -5.81
N GLY A 53 17.37 3.82 -5.37
CA GLY A 53 18.27 4.55 -6.27
C GLY A 53 19.06 3.58 -7.15
N TYR A 54 19.65 2.55 -6.53
CA TYR A 54 20.41 1.52 -7.24
C TYR A 54 19.60 0.77 -8.29
N VAL A 55 18.34 0.45 -7.97
CA VAL A 55 17.44 -0.20 -8.93
C VAL A 55 17.08 0.74 -10.09
N LYS A 56 16.82 2.02 -9.79
CA LYS A 56 16.52 3.03 -10.82
C LYS A 56 17.70 3.25 -11.75
N ASP A 57 18.92 3.27 -11.24
CA ASP A 57 20.13 3.39 -12.05
C ASP A 57 20.31 2.18 -12.98
N ALA A 58 20.05 0.96 -12.49
CA ALA A 58 20.07 -0.26 -13.29
C ALA A 58 19.00 -0.25 -14.40
N GLU A 59 17.78 0.19 -14.09
CA GLU A 59 16.70 0.32 -15.07
C GLU A 59 16.97 1.38 -16.12
N ALA A 60 17.51 2.54 -15.71
CA ALA A 60 17.88 3.61 -16.62
C ALA A 60 18.99 3.16 -17.57
N HIS A 61 19.98 2.42 -17.06
CA HIS A 61 21.02 1.83 -17.90
C HIS A 61 20.45 0.81 -18.88
N ALA A 62 19.65 -0.14 -18.41
CA ALA A 62 19.02 -1.15 -19.25
C ALA A 62 18.10 -0.55 -20.32
N ALA A 63 17.40 0.54 -20.00
CA ALA A 63 16.59 1.28 -20.97
C ALA A 63 17.44 2.02 -22.01
N THR A 64 18.67 2.41 -21.67
CA THR A 64 19.60 3.09 -22.56
C THR A 64 20.32 2.10 -23.49
N THR A 65 20.77 0.96 -22.95
CA THR A 65 21.48 -0.06 -23.73
C THR A 65 20.54 -0.94 -24.53
N GLY A 66 19.35 -1.25 -23.99
CA GLY A 66 18.41 -2.20 -24.58
C GLY A 66 18.91 -3.64 -24.59
N ASP A 67 20.02 -3.92 -23.87
CA ASP A 67 20.62 -5.24 -23.81
C ASP A 67 19.76 -6.21 -22.99
N ALA A 68 19.62 -7.44 -23.48
CA ALA A 68 18.73 -8.43 -22.86
C ALA A 68 19.21 -8.85 -21.46
N ASP A 69 20.52 -8.87 -21.23
CA ASP A 69 21.08 -9.22 -19.92
C ASP A 69 20.91 -8.05 -18.95
N ASP A 70 21.10 -6.81 -19.40
CA ASP A 70 20.87 -5.62 -18.55
C ASP A 70 19.40 -5.49 -18.14
N LEU A 71 18.47 -5.74 -19.07
CA LEU A 71 17.04 -5.79 -18.77
C LEU A 71 16.72 -6.88 -17.73
N SER A 72 17.36 -8.05 -17.87
CA SER A 72 17.18 -9.17 -16.93
C SER A 72 17.76 -8.86 -15.55
N ARG A 73 18.95 -8.26 -15.48
CA ARG A 73 19.58 -7.82 -14.21
C ARG A 73 18.73 -6.78 -13.50
N ALA A 74 18.26 -5.76 -14.24
CA ALA A 74 17.39 -4.71 -13.69
C ALA A 74 16.09 -5.31 -13.14
N ALA A 75 15.46 -6.24 -13.87
CA ALA A 75 14.26 -6.94 -13.40
C ALA A 75 14.50 -7.77 -12.13
N ILE A 76 15.64 -8.47 -12.03
CA ILE A 76 16.02 -9.23 -10.83
C ILE A 76 16.21 -8.30 -9.63
N LEU A 77 16.91 -7.17 -9.81
CA LEU A 77 17.16 -6.19 -8.75
C LEU A 77 15.85 -5.54 -8.28
N ARG A 78 14.94 -5.20 -9.20
CA ARG A 78 13.60 -4.68 -8.90
C ARG A 78 12.77 -5.67 -8.09
N ASP A 79 12.67 -6.92 -8.53
CA ASP A 79 11.92 -7.97 -7.85
C ASP A 79 12.45 -8.21 -6.43
N ARG A 80 13.77 -8.09 -6.24
CA ARG A 80 14.38 -8.12 -4.90
C ARG A 80 13.99 -6.93 -4.04
N TYR A 81 14.15 -5.71 -4.56
CA TYR A 81 13.78 -4.48 -3.85
C TYR A 81 12.33 -4.55 -3.37
N GLU A 82 11.40 -4.92 -4.25
CA GLU A 82 9.99 -5.07 -3.93
C GLU A 82 9.76 -6.11 -2.83
N ALA A 83 10.41 -7.28 -2.91
CA ALA A 83 10.29 -8.30 -1.88
C ALA A 83 10.82 -7.86 -0.50
N TYR A 84 11.82 -6.98 -0.44
CA TYR A 84 12.32 -6.42 0.81
C TYR A 84 11.44 -5.29 1.35
N GLU A 85 10.96 -4.40 0.49
CA GLU A 85 9.99 -3.37 0.89
C GLU A 85 8.70 -3.99 1.41
N ASP A 86 8.27 -5.09 0.79
CA ASP A 86 7.14 -5.89 1.25
C ASP A 86 7.38 -6.48 2.64
N ASP A 87 8.59 -6.95 2.93
CA ASP A 87 8.94 -7.50 4.24
C ASP A 87 9.10 -6.41 5.33
N LYS A 88 9.70 -5.26 4.99
CA LYS A 88 9.76 -4.09 5.89
C LYS A 88 8.36 -3.59 6.24
N THR A 89 7.44 -3.68 5.29
CA THR A 89 6.03 -3.30 5.50
C THR A 89 5.18 -4.45 6.05
N THR A 90 5.67 -5.68 6.10
CA THR A 90 4.95 -6.81 6.71
C THR A 90 4.73 -6.61 8.21
N PHE A 91 5.61 -5.87 8.88
CA PHE A 91 5.43 -5.44 10.27
C PHE A 91 4.70 -4.10 10.42
N LYS A 92 4.31 -3.42 9.33
CA LYS A 92 3.35 -2.32 9.42
C LYS A 92 2.03 -2.93 9.84
N ASP A 93 1.75 -2.72 11.12
CA ASP A 93 0.64 -3.14 11.94
C ASP A 93 -0.60 -3.50 11.09
N LEU A 94 -0.87 -4.80 10.90
CA LEU A 94 -2.06 -5.32 10.21
C LEU A 94 -3.35 -4.64 10.70
N ARG A 95 -3.34 -4.20 11.97
CA ARG A 95 -4.40 -3.41 12.61
C ARG A 95 -4.60 -2.05 11.95
N THR A 96 -3.51 -1.35 11.62
CA THR A 96 -3.55 -0.05 10.94
C THR A 96 -3.90 -0.21 9.47
N THR A 97 -3.43 -1.25 8.79
CA THR A 97 -3.72 -1.51 7.37
C THR A 97 -5.23 -1.60 7.12
N ALA A 98 -5.96 -2.38 7.93
CA ALA A 98 -7.40 -2.50 7.80
C ALA A 98 -8.11 -1.15 8.01
N THR A 99 -7.65 -0.35 8.98
CA THR A 99 -8.21 0.98 9.27
C THR A 99 -7.92 1.97 8.14
N SER A 100 -6.69 2.05 7.65
CA SER A 100 -6.29 2.94 6.56
C SER A 100 -7.02 2.61 5.26
N LEU A 101 -7.16 1.32 4.91
CA LEU A 101 -7.88 0.90 3.73
C LEU A 101 -9.38 1.24 3.80
N ARG A 102 -10.01 1.06 4.98
CA ARG A 102 -11.40 1.48 5.19
C ARG A 102 -11.56 3.00 5.11
N ALA A 103 -10.62 3.75 5.69
CA ALA A 103 -10.61 5.22 5.60
C ALA A 103 -10.53 5.69 4.14
N LYS A 104 -9.64 5.11 3.33
CA LYS A 104 -9.54 5.43 1.89
C LYS A 104 -10.84 5.17 1.13
N LEU A 105 -11.49 4.04 1.40
CA LEU A 105 -12.79 3.71 0.81
C LEU A 105 -13.89 4.68 1.25
N GLN A 106 -13.88 5.08 2.53
CA GLN A 106 -14.87 6.00 3.09
C GLN A 106 -14.67 7.43 2.60
N ASN A 107 -13.43 7.89 2.51
CA ASN A 107 -13.08 9.25 2.12
C ASN A 107 -13.11 9.48 0.60
N GLY A 108 -13.14 8.41 -0.19
CA GLY A 108 -13.05 8.56 -1.64
C GLY A 108 -11.62 8.75 -2.15
N ASP A 109 -10.59 8.38 -1.38
CA ASP A 109 -9.19 8.52 -1.77
C ASP A 109 -8.81 7.60 -2.93
N GLU A 110 -7.88 7.99 -3.79
CA GLU A 110 -7.41 7.13 -4.87
C GLU A 110 -6.81 5.80 -4.35
N LEU A 111 -7.24 4.69 -4.95
CA LEU A 111 -6.75 3.35 -4.63
C LEU A 111 -5.62 2.97 -5.59
N THR A 112 -4.48 2.57 -5.03
CA THR A 112 -3.28 2.21 -5.78
C THR A 112 -3.12 0.69 -5.88
N PRO A 113 -2.28 0.17 -6.80
CA PRO A 113 -1.93 -1.26 -6.83
C PRO A 113 -1.31 -1.78 -5.52
N LYS A 114 -0.70 -0.89 -4.74
CA LYS A 114 -0.22 -1.21 -3.40
C LYS A 114 -1.37 -1.51 -2.43
N ASP A 115 -2.44 -0.71 -2.45
CA ASP A 115 -3.62 -0.92 -1.60
C ASP A 115 -4.28 -2.28 -1.87
N VAL A 116 -4.33 -2.71 -3.14
CA VAL A 116 -4.81 -4.04 -3.53
C VAL A 116 -3.93 -5.15 -2.94
N ARG A 117 -2.61 -5.00 -3.01
CA ARG A 117 -1.65 -5.95 -2.41
C ARG A 117 -1.77 -6.01 -0.89
N ASP A 118 -1.90 -4.86 -0.24
CA ASP A 118 -2.04 -4.75 1.21
C ASP A 118 -3.36 -5.38 1.68
N ALA A 119 -4.47 -5.15 0.97
CA ALA A 119 -5.76 -5.79 1.24
C ALA A 119 -5.73 -7.30 1.03
N TRP A 120 -5.08 -7.77 -0.04
CA TRP A 120 -4.88 -9.20 -0.29
C TRP A 120 -4.07 -9.87 0.81
N ARG A 121 -2.97 -9.23 1.27
CA ARG A 121 -2.17 -9.71 2.39
C ARG A 121 -2.98 -9.79 3.67
N LEU A 122 -3.75 -8.75 3.98
CA LEU A 122 -4.64 -8.72 5.14
C LEU A 122 -5.64 -9.89 5.11
N ALA A 123 -6.29 -10.14 3.97
CA ALA A 123 -7.21 -11.26 3.79
C ALA A 123 -6.52 -12.63 3.88
N LYS A 124 -5.29 -12.76 3.37
CA LYS A 124 -4.54 -14.02 3.41
C LYS A 124 -4.00 -14.36 4.80
N LEU A 125 -3.54 -13.36 5.55
CA LEU A 125 -2.96 -13.53 6.88
C LEU A 125 -4.03 -13.59 7.99
N ASN A 126 -5.16 -12.91 7.80
CA ASN A 126 -6.30 -12.91 8.71
C ASN A 126 -7.61 -13.07 7.92
N ALA A 127 -7.95 -14.31 7.60
CA ALA A 127 -9.06 -14.68 6.71
C ALA A 127 -10.45 -14.56 7.37
N SER A 128 -10.80 -13.37 7.85
CA SER A 128 -12.18 -13.05 8.23
C SER A 128 -13.01 -12.70 6.99
N ILE A 129 -14.33 -12.91 7.07
CA ILE A 129 -15.28 -12.52 6.01
C ILE A 129 -15.11 -11.04 5.65
N ASP A 130 -14.92 -10.18 6.66
CA ASP A 130 -14.73 -8.74 6.48
C ASP A 130 -13.46 -8.41 5.68
N ASN A 131 -12.35 -9.10 5.94
CA ASN A 131 -11.08 -8.83 5.24
C ASN A 131 -11.12 -9.34 3.80
N VAL A 132 -11.78 -10.47 3.55
CA VAL A 132 -12.00 -10.98 2.19
C VAL A 132 -12.90 -10.02 1.40
N ALA A 133 -14.00 -9.55 2.00
CA ALA A 133 -14.89 -8.57 1.38
C ALA A 133 -14.17 -7.24 1.12
N LEU A 134 -13.32 -6.78 2.05
CA LEU A 134 -12.51 -5.57 1.90
C LEU A 134 -11.56 -5.68 0.70
N TYR A 135 -10.86 -6.81 0.55
CA TYR A 135 -10.01 -7.07 -0.62
C TYR A 135 -10.81 -7.05 -1.93
N SER A 136 -11.91 -7.80 -2.01
CA SER A 136 -12.75 -7.83 -3.20
C SER A 136 -13.25 -6.44 -3.59
N ARG A 137 -13.62 -5.61 -2.61
CA ARG A 137 -14.08 -4.23 -2.83
C ARG A 137 -12.96 -3.34 -3.36
N ILE A 138 -11.79 -3.34 -2.71
CA ILE A 138 -10.64 -2.51 -3.12
C ILE A 138 -10.16 -2.89 -4.51
N LYS A 139 -10.09 -4.20 -4.81
CA LYS A 139 -9.72 -4.69 -6.13
C LYS A 139 -10.69 -4.19 -7.20
N ARG A 140 -12.00 -4.34 -6.97
CA ARG A 140 -13.03 -3.89 -7.91
C ARG A 140 -12.98 -2.38 -8.14
N GLU A 141 -12.86 -1.58 -7.08
CA GLU A 141 -12.82 -0.12 -7.18
C GLU A 141 -11.52 0.39 -7.83
N GLN A 142 -10.40 -0.31 -7.67
CA GLN A 142 -9.15 0.03 -8.36
C GLN A 142 -9.18 -0.35 -9.84
N GLU A 143 -9.79 -1.49 -10.20
CA GLU A 143 -9.94 -1.93 -11.59
C GLU A 143 -11.02 -1.15 -12.35
N ASN A 144 -12.07 -0.68 -11.66
CA ASN A 144 -13.20 0.05 -12.22
C ASN A 144 -13.47 1.35 -11.45
N PRO A 145 -12.61 2.38 -11.59
CA PRO A 145 -12.76 3.63 -10.86
C PRO A 145 -14.05 4.40 -11.23
N SER A 146 -14.65 4.11 -12.39
CA SER A 146 -15.91 4.71 -12.85
C SER A 146 -17.17 4.18 -12.12
N GLU A 147 -17.08 3.03 -11.46
CA GLU A 147 -18.20 2.44 -10.68
C GLU A 147 -18.15 2.85 -9.20
N ARG A 148 -17.24 3.76 -8.85
CA ARG A 148 -17.06 4.18 -7.47
C ARG A 148 -18.27 4.98 -6.99
N PRO A 149 -18.84 4.66 -5.81
CA PRO A 149 -19.79 5.56 -5.18
C PRO A 149 -19.14 6.94 -5.02
N PRO A 150 -19.82 8.05 -5.35
CA PRO A 150 -19.26 9.37 -5.11
C PRO A 150 -18.84 9.47 -3.64
N ALA A 151 -17.68 10.08 -3.38
CA ALA A 151 -17.23 10.35 -2.02
C ALA A 151 -18.40 10.98 -1.23
N PRO A 152 -18.61 10.59 0.04
CA PRO A 152 -19.61 11.27 0.85
C PRO A 152 -19.30 12.77 0.79
N ALA A 153 -20.27 13.55 0.32
CA ALA A 153 -20.10 14.99 0.23
C ALA A 153 -19.63 15.49 1.61
N GLU A 154 -18.54 16.25 1.64
CA GLU A 154 -18.11 16.92 2.86
C GLU A 154 -19.33 17.63 3.43
N VAL A 155 -19.73 17.28 4.65
CA VAL A 155 -20.83 17.96 5.33
C VAL A 155 -20.34 19.37 5.61
N LYS A 156 -20.64 20.29 4.69
CA LYS A 156 -20.33 21.71 4.87
C LYS A 156 -21.09 22.19 6.08
N VAL A 157 -20.36 22.75 7.04
CA VAL A 157 -20.98 23.39 8.19
C VAL A 157 -21.63 24.65 7.64
N THR A 158 -22.93 24.83 7.87
CA THR A 158 -23.64 26.01 7.40
C THR A 158 -23.66 27.10 8.47
N ALA A 159 -23.95 28.34 8.07
CA ALA A 159 -24.17 29.43 9.02
C ALA A 159 -25.33 29.11 10.00
N GLU A 160 -26.33 28.34 9.54
CA GLU A 160 -27.45 27.89 10.37
C GLU A 160 -27.00 26.92 11.48
N ASP A 161 -26.05 26.04 11.18
CA ASP A 161 -25.48 25.11 12.18
C ASP A 161 -24.70 25.84 13.28
N VAL A 162 -23.99 26.92 12.91
CA VAL A 162 -23.26 27.75 13.87
C VAL A 162 -24.23 28.51 14.78
N GLU A 163 -25.29 29.10 14.25
CA GLU A 163 -26.30 29.80 15.05
C GLU A 163 -27.14 28.83 15.90
N ALA A 164 -27.43 27.63 15.42
CA ALA A 164 -28.07 26.58 16.22
C ALA A 164 -27.18 26.13 17.39
N ALA A 165 -25.88 25.92 17.16
CA ALA A 165 -24.92 25.55 18.20
C ALA A 165 -24.72 26.68 19.24
N LYS A 166 -24.69 27.94 18.78
CA LYS A 166 -24.64 29.13 19.64
C LYS A 166 -25.88 29.26 20.52
N THR A 167 -27.07 29.08 19.94
CA THR A 167 -28.35 29.11 20.66
C THR A 167 -28.41 27.99 21.71
N ALA A 168 -27.93 26.79 21.37
CA ALA A 168 -27.83 25.69 22.32
C ALA A 168 -26.86 25.97 23.48
N ALA A 169 -25.70 26.59 23.19
CA ALA A 169 -24.73 27.00 24.22
C ALA A 169 -25.26 28.11 25.13
N GLN A 170 -26.02 29.06 24.58
CA GLN A 170 -26.68 30.12 25.37
C GLN A 170 -27.82 29.56 26.25
N ARG A 171 -28.57 28.57 25.75
CA ARG A 171 -29.68 27.95 26.48
C ARG A 171 -29.21 26.99 27.57
N ASN A 172 -28.10 26.29 27.36
CA ASN A 172 -27.52 25.37 28.33
C ASN A 172 -25.97 25.40 28.26
N PRO A 173 -25.32 26.27 29.05
CA PRO A 173 -23.88 26.47 29.00
C PRO A 173 -23.14 25.37 29.76
N SER A 174 -23.22 24.14 29.28
CA SER A 174 -22.35 23.06 29.73
C SER A 174 -21.02 23.09 28.97
N PRO A 175 -19.90 22.66 29.58
CA PRO A 175 -18.60 22.61 28.90
C PRO A 175 -18.62 21.84 27.57
N ALA A 176 -19.40 20.75 27.49
CA ALA A 176 -19.54 19.95 26.27
C ALA A 176 -20.26 20.70 25.14
N ILE A 177 -21.30 21.48 25.47
CA ILE A 177 -22.08 22.25 24.47
C ILE A 177 -21.27 23.47 24.00
N ILE A 178 -20.53 24.12 24.90
CA ILE A 178 -19.63 25.23 24.55
C ILE A 178 -18.50 24.74 23.63
N ALA A 179 -17.91 23.57 23.93
CA ALA A 179 -16.90 22.97 23.08
C ALA A 179 -17.43 22.63 21.67
N ARG A 180 -18.68 22.14 21.59
CA ARG A 180 -19.35 21.86 20.31
C ARG A 180 -19.59 23.13 19.50
N TYR A 181 -20.02 24.22 20.12
CA TYR A 181 -20.13 25.52 19.44
C TYR A 181 -18.76 26.00 18.93
N ALA A 182 -17.72 25.91 19.75
CA ALA A 182 -16.38 26.33 19.38
C ALA A 182 -15.80 25.51 18.21
N SER A 183 -16.03 24.19 18.17
CA SER A 183 -15.61 23.35 17.05
C SER A 183 -16.38 23.67 15.77
N THR A 184 -17.73 23.73 15.84
CA THR A 184 -18.58 24.04 14.69
C THR A 184 -18.27 25.43 14.10
N LYS A 185 -17.99 26.42 14.96
CA LYS A 185 -17.57 27.75 14.52
C LYS A 185 -16.21 27.72 13.81
N ARG A 186 -15.23 27.01 14.37
CA ARG A 186 -13.88 26.92 13.79
C ARG A 186 -13.89 26.18 12.44
N ASP A 187 -14.71 25.14 12.33
CA ASP A 187 -14.90 24.37 11.09
C ASP A 187 -15.59 25.22 10.01
N TYR A 188 -16.56 26.07 10.39
CA TYR A 188 -17.19 27.04 9.49
C TYR A 188 -16.21 28.11 9.00
N GLU A 189 -15.46 28.73 9.92
CA GLU A 189 -14.46 29.75 9.59
C GLU A 189 -13.38 29.19 8.64
N ALA A 190 -12.85 27.99 8.91
CA ALA A 190 -11.89 27.32 8.04
C ALA A 190 -12.45 27.02 6.63
N GLN A 191 -13.74 26.66 6.52
CA GLN A 191 -14.40 26.46 5.22
C GLN A 191 -14.58 27.79 4.46
N THR A 192 -14.90 28.89 5.16
CA THR A 192 -15.10 30.20 4.52
C THR A 192 -13.79 30.88 4.11
N GLU A 193 -12.71 30.71 4.87
CA GLU A 193 -11.40 31.29 4.58
C GLU A 193 -10.67 30.54 3.44
N GLY A 194 -10.89 29.22 3.30
CA GLY A 194 -10.29 28.41 2.22
C GLY A 194 -10.94 28.56 0.84
N THR A 195 -12.03 29.33 0.69
CA THR A 195 -12.73 29.53 -0.60
C THR A 195 -12.37 30.88 -1.25
N GLY A 196 -11.33 31.55 -0.77
CA GLY A 196 -10.92 32.91 -1.14
C GLY A 196 -9.59 33.03 -1.90
N GLU A 197 -9.19 32.02 -2.67
CA GLU A 197 -8.10 32.10 -3.68
C GLU A 197 -8.61 31.80 -5.09
#